data_AF-A0A507B327-F1
#
_entry.id   AF-A0A507B327-F1
#
_cell.length_a   1.000
_cell.length_b   1.000
_cell.length_c   1.000
_cell.angle_alpha   90.00
_cell.angle_beta   90.00
_cell.angle_gamma   90.00
#
_symmetry.space_group_name_H-M   'P 1'
#
loop_
_entity.id
_entity.type
_entity.pdbx_description
1 polymer ?
#
loop_
_entity_poly.entity_id
_entity_poly.type
_entity_poly.pdbx_seq_one_letter_code
_entity_poly.pdbx_strand_id
1 'polypeptide(L)'
;MESVVVDQIPHVQPEPVMDGYEKVADLMARHDEFAIVRRFRSLNMQNVLYLQAEVLHLEEELTDLTLRDRAHPGRPYHSKDWWSLANGEGKGDRDQWAKILQLREMLSLYNDAVLKQAQLARLHTPSQQNVNFLRSWFERPQMGNFPLLGLDRVAWDSIHEKDLLSIQATGCTDPLTRIVLEKVIPLYHRVIGERVKTPNPSEPDLFTYDDSRLAAAVYGISTVIASVLPIFSVVALYYVKSNGIRLGLTVVFCATFALALVSVTKARKVEIFAATAAFAAVNVVFLTNNI
;
A
#
# COMPACT_ATOMS: atom_id res chain seq x y z
N MET A 1 -25.14 64.83 -25.11
CA MET A 1 -26.04 64.25 -24.09
C MET A 1 -25.81 62.75 -24.16
N GLU A 2 -25.25 62.20 -23.08
CA GLU A 2 -24.45 60.98 -23.04
C GLU A 2 -25.19 59.72 -23.51
N SER A 3 -24.50 58.94 -24.34
CA SER A 3 -24.82 57.56 -24.68
C SER A 3 -24.52 56.68 -23.47
N VAL A 4 -25.57 56.12 -22.85
CA VAL A 4 -25.46 55.11 -21.80
C VAL A 4 -24.85 53.85 -22.40
N VAL A 5 -23.64 53.52 -21.95
CA VAL A 5 -22.96 52.26 -22.23
C VAL A 5 -23.71 51.16 -21.49
N VAL A 6 -24.33 50.25 -22.25
CA VAL A 6 -24.89 49.01 -21.71
C VAL A 6 -23.74 48.05 -21.51
N ASP A 7 -23.33 47.86 -20.26
CA ASP A 7 -22.35 46.85 -19.87
C ASP A 7 -22.84 45.46 -20.28
N GLN A 8 -22.10 44.81 -21.17
CA GLN A 8 -22.27 43.40 -21.50
C GLN A 8 -21.78 42.57 -20.33
N ILE A 9 -22.73 41.93 -19.62
CA ILE A 9 -22.45 40.91 -18.61
C ILE A 9 -21.69 39.78 -19.31
N PRO A 10 -20.46 39.41 -18.88
CA PRO A 10 -19.73 38.32 -19.49
C PRO A 10 -20.51 37.01 -19.28
N HIS A 11 -20.83 36.33 -20.38
CA HIS A 11 -21.36 34.98 -20.36
C HIS A 11 -20.32 34.04 -19.72
N VAL A 12 -20.45 33.80 -18.42
CA VAL A 12 -19.79 32.67 -17.74
C VAL A 12 -20.40 31.41 -18.34
N GLN A 13 -19.64 30.71 -19.18
CA GLN A 13 -20.06 29.39 -19.64
C GLN A 13 -20.20 28.49 -18.40
N PRO A 14 -21.30 27.74 -18.23
CA PRO A 14 -21.42 26.81 -17.13
C PRO A 14 -20.24 25.84 -17.21
N GLU A 15 -19.53 25.66 -16.09
CA GLU A 15 -18.47 24.65 -16.03
C GLU A 15 -19.03 23.31 -16.53
N PRO A 16 -18.26 22.56 -17.34
CA PRO A 16 -18.72 21.27 -17.83
C PRO A 16 -19.09 20.39 -16.65
N VAL A 17 -20.35 19.94 -16.61
CA VAL A 17 -20.85 19.07 -15.56
C VAL A 17 -20.16 17.72 -15.73
N MET A 18 -19.11 17.49 -14.95
CA MET A 18 -18.42 16.20 -14.91
C MET A 18 -19.38 15.12 -14.40
N ASP A 19 -19.47 14.01 -15.15
CA ASP A 19 -20.34 12.88 -14.82
C ASP A 19 -19.65 11.54 -15.13
N GLY A 20 -20.22 10.44 -14.62
CA GLY A 20 -19.72 9.10 -14.89
C GLY A 20 -18.28 8.88 -14.45
N TYR A 21 -17.49 8.24 -15.32
CA TYR A 21 -16.07 7.97 -15.07
C TYR A 21 -15.23 9.23 -14.88
N GLU A 22 -15.58 10.34 -15.53
CA GLU A 22 -14.84 11.60 -15.41
C GLU A 22 -14.92 12.12 -13.98
N LYS A 23 -16.12 12.09 -13.40
CA LYS A 23 -16.36 12.49 -12.00
C LYS A 23 -15.65 11.59 -11.00
N VAL A 24 -15.64 10.28 -11.25
CA VAL A 24 -14.91 9.31 -10.41
C VAL A 24 -13.40 9.53 -10.51
N ALA A 25 -12.89 9.76 -11.72
CA ALA A 25 -11.48 10.02 -11.95
C ALA A 25 -11.03 11.33 -11.30
N ASP A 26 -11.85 12.40 -11.37
CA ASP A 26 -11.58 13.68 -10.72
C ASP A 26 -11.51 13.53 -9.19
N LEU A 27 -12.42 12.77 -8.56
CA LEU A 27 -12.34 12.43 -7.13
C LEU A 27 -11.02 11.73 -6.81
N MET A 28 -10.69 10.66 -7.53
CA MET A 28 -9.49 9.86 -7.28
C MET A 28 -8.19 10.62 -7.56
N ALA A 29 -8.21 11.59 -8.48
CA ALA A 29 -7.06 12.43 -8.79
C ALA A 29 -6.85 13.56 -7.78
N ARG A 30 -7.92 14.05 -7.14
CA ARG A 30 -7.85 15.05 -6.06
C ARG A 30 -7.52 14.44 -4.70
N HIS A 31 -7.93 13.20 -4.50
CA HIS A 31 -7.85 12.48 -3.22
C HIS A 31 -7.22 11.10 -3.41
N ASP A 32 -5.90 11.06 -3.27
CA ASP A 32 -5.10 9.83 -3.42
C ASP A 32 -5.58 8.69 -2.52
N GLU A 33 -6.17 9.02 -1.36
CA GLU A 33 -6.74 8.07 -0.40
C GLU A 33 -7.96 7.30 -0.93
N PHE A 34 -8.59 7.80 -1.99
CA PHE A 34 -9.73 7.19 -2.68
C PHE A 34 -9.37 6.59 -4.03
N ALA A 35 -8.10 6.64 -4.45
CA ALA A 35 -7.58 5.96 -5.64
C ALA A 35 -7.53 4.43 -5.43
N ILE A 36 -8.71 3.84 -5.23
CA ILE A 36 -8.95 2.46 -4.87
C ILE A 36 -9.51 1.74 -6.07
N VAL A 37 -8.86 0.64 -6.47
CA VAL A 37 -9.28 -0.17 -7.62
C VAL A 37 -9.22 -1.65 -7.28
N ARG A 38 -9.87 -2.47 -8.12
CA ARG A 38 -9.75 -3.93 -8.03
C ARG A 38 -8.41 -4.39 -8.57
N ARG A 39 -7.79 -5.36 -7.89
CA ARG A 39 -6.54 -6.00 -8.31
C ARG A 39 -6.73 -7.26 -9.16
N PHE A 40 -7.97 -7.75 -9.25
CA PHE A 40 -8.35 -8.93 -10.03
C PHE A 40 -7.43 -10.15 -9.80
N ARG A 41 -7.16 -10.48 -8.53
CA ARG A 41 -6.12 -11.46 -8.16
C ARG A 41 -6.31 -12.81 -8.85
N SER A 42 -7.54 -13.31 -8.87
CA SER A 42 -7.85 -14.61 -9.48
C SER A 42 -7.58 -14.62 -10.98
N LEU A 43 -7.99 -13.57 -11.70
CA LEU A 43 -7.82 -13.46 -13.14
C LEU A 43 -6.35 -13.28 -13.52
N ASN A 44 -5.62 -12.44 -12.77
CA ASN A 44 -4.18 -12.25 -12.99
C ASN A 44 -3.39 -13.54 -12.71
N MET A 45 -3.74 -14.29 -11.67
CA MET A 45 -3.09 -15.58 -11.40
C MET A 45 -3.44 -16.62 -12.48
N GLN A 46 -4.69 -16.66 -12.93
CA GLN A 46 -5.11 -17.52 -14.03
C GLN A 46 -4.33 -17.21 -15.32
N ASN A 47 -4.13 -15.93 -15.66
CA ASN A 47 -3.31 -15.52 -16.80
C ASN A 47 -1.85 -16.01 -16.67
N VAL A 48 -1.23 -15.85 -15.48
CA VAL A 48 0.13 -16.36 -15.22
C VAL A 48 0.20 -17.88 -15.41
N LEU A 49 -0.80 -18.62 -14.94
CA LEU A 49 -0.85 -20.08 -15.08
C LEU A 49 -0.98 -20.53 -16.54
N TYR A 50 -1.77 -19.83 -17.36
CA TYR A 50 -1.85 -20.13 -18.79
C TYR A 50 -0.55 -19.82 -19.51
N LEU A 51 0.07 -18.67 -19.24
CA LEU A 51 1.39 -18.34 -19.80
C LEU A 51 2.46 -19.37 -19.39
N GLN A 52 2.42 -19.85 -18.16
CA GLN A 52 3.31 -20.93 -17.70
C GLN A 52 3.08 -22.23 -18.48
N ALA A 53 1.82 -22.61 -18.72
CA ALA A 53 1.50 -23.82 -19.49
C ALA A 53 1.97 -23.71 -20.94
N GLU A 54 1.82 -22.54 -21.58
CA GLU A 54 2.30 -22.29 -22.94
C GLU A 54 3.84 -22.36 -23.01
N VAL A 55 4.54 -21.79 -22.04
CA VAL A 55 6.01 -21.90 -21.93
C VAL A 55 6.45 -23.35 -21.78
N LEU A 56 5.78 -24.13 -20.92
CA LEU A 56 6.08 -25.56 -20.73
C LEU A 56 5.89 -26.36 -22.02
N HIS A 57 4.82 -26.10 -22.75
CA HIS A 57 4.56 -26.76 -24.03
C HIS A 57 5.66 -26.44 -25.06
N LEU A 58 6.06 -25.17 -25.17
CA LEU A 58 7.15 -24.77 -26.07
C LEU A 58 8.51 -25.33 -25.66
N GLU A 59 8.76 -25.49 -24.36
CA GLU A 59 9.97 -26.12 -23.81
C GLU A 59 10.05 -27.61 -24.19
N GLU A 60 8.94 -28.33 -24.10
CA GLU A 60 8.84 -29.73 -24.51
C GLU A 60 9.09 -29.88 -26.02
N GLU A 61 8.41 -29.10 -26.86
CA GLU A 61 8.63 -29.11 -28.31
C GLU A 61 10.08 -28.75 -28.70
N LEU A 62 10.68 -27.78 -28.00
CA LEU A 62 12.08 -27.41 -28.22
C LEU A 62 13.03 -28.55 -27.83
N THR A 63 12.71 -29.27 -26.76
CA THR A 63 13.48 -30.44 -26.31
C THR A 63 13.47 -31.52 -27.37
N ASP A 64 12.30 -31.83 -27.94
CA ASP A 64 12.15 -32.80 -29.03
C ASP A 64 12.94 -32.41 -30.28
N LEU A 65 12.86 -31.14 -30.69
CA LEU A 65 13.63 -30.61 -31.82
C LEU A 65 15.14 -30.68 -31.56
N THR A 66 15.57 -30.39 -30.33
CA THR A 66 16.99 -30.48 -29.94
C THR A 66 17.49 -31.93 -29.99
N LEU A 67 16.68 -32.90 -29.55
CA LEU A 67 17.02 -34.32 -29.63
C LEU A 67 17.09 -34.81 -31.08
N ARG A 68 16.11 -34.42 -31.91
CA ARG A 68 16.09 -34.70 -33.35
C ARG A 68 17.34 -34.17 -34.05
N ASP A 69 17.70 -32.91 -33.79
CA ASP A 69 18.83 -32.26 -34.44
C ASP A 69 20.17 -32.83 -33.96
N ARG A 70 20.29 -33.21 -32.69
CA ARG A 70 21.47 -33.92 -32.15
C ARG A 70 21.69 -35.29 -32.80
N ALA A 71 20.62 -36.00 -33.15
CA ALA A 71 20.71 -37.29 -33.83
C ALA A 71 21.01 -37.16 -35.33
N HIS A 72 20.86 -35.95 -35.90
CA HIS A 72 21.00 -35.74 -37.34
C HIS A 72 22.47 -35.51 -37.75
N PRO A 73 23.06 -36.33 -38.64
CA PRO A 73 24.48 -36.21 -39.00
C PRO A 73 24.84 -34.89 -39.69
N GLY A 74 23.86 -34.23 -40.33
CA GLY A 74 24.03 -32.93 -41.00
C GLY A 74 23.94 -31.70 -40.08
N ARG A 75 23.70 -31.85 -38.78
CA ARG A 75 23.47 -30.73 -37.84
C ARG A 75 24.42 -30.72 -36.61
N PRO A 76 25.71 -31.08 -36.73
CA PRO A 76 26.59 -31.26 -35.56
C PRO A 76 26.85 -29.97 -34.76
N TYR A 77 26.66 -28.81 -35.39
CA TYR A 77 26.95 -27.50 -34.81
C TYR A 77 25.72 -26.78 -34.22
N HIS A 78 24.49 -27.27 -34.43
CA HIS A 78 23.26 -26.62 -33.96
C HIS A 78 23.22 -26.39 -32.44
N SER A 79 23.87 -27.26 -31.66
CA SER A 79 23.97 -27.12 -30.20
C SER A 79 25.12 -26.25 -29.71
N LYS A 80 26.04 -25.85 -30.60
CA LYS A 80 27.31 -25.18 -30.27
C LYS A 80 27.46 -23.79 -30.88
N ASP A 81 26.80 -23.55 -32.01
CA ASP A 81 26.87 -22.29 -32.74
C ASP A 81 25.47 -21.80 -33.11
N TRP A 82 25.17 -20.57 -32.68
CA TRP A 82 23.88 -19.93 -32.92
C TRP A 82 23.69 -19.60 -34.40
N TRP A 83 24.77 -19.25 -35.13
CA TRP A 83 24.67 -18.84 -36.53
C TRP A 83 24.28 -20.04 -37.40
N SER A 84 24.92 -21.18 -37.18
CA SER A 84 24.59 -22.46 -37.82
C SER A 84 23.14 -22.88 -37.54
N LEU A 85 22.68 -22.72 -36.30
CA LEU A 85 21.29 -23.02 -35.90
C LEU A 85 20.27 -22.08 -36.58
N ALA A 86 20.58 -20.79 -36.68
CA ALA A 86 19.67 -19.78 -37.20
C ALA A 86 19.59 -19.75 -38.74
N ASN A 87 20.66 -20.15 -39.42
CA ASN A 87 20.82 -20.01 -40.87
C ASN A 87 20.95 -21.34 -41.60
N GLY A 88 20.51 -22.45 -41.01
CA GLY A 88 20.51 -23.75 -41.69
C GLY A 88 19.66 -23.72 -42.98
N GLU A 89 20.21 -24.27 -44.06
CA GLU A 89 19.62 -24.25 -45.41
C GLU A 89 18.79 -25.52 -45.72
N GLY A 90 18.96 -26.57 -44.92
CA GLY A 90 18.24 -27.83 -45.06
C GLY A 90 16.79 -27.76 -44.60
N LYS A 91 15.98 -28.70 -45.10
CA LYS A 91 14.57 -28.82 -44.72
C LYS A 91 14.45 -29.10 -43.22
N GLY A 92 13.82 -28.18 -42.50
CA GLY A 92 13.60 -28.27 -41.05
C GLY A 92 14.83 -27.91 -40.20
N ASP A 93 15.92 -27.40 -40.79
CA ASP A 93 17.10 -26.99 -40.02
C ASP A 93 16.80 -25.79 -39.10
N ARG A 94 15.86 -24.93 -39.50
CA ARG A 94 15.48 -23.74 -38.75
C ARG A 94 14.33 -23.97 -37.76
N ASP A 95 13.76 -25.17 -37.69
CA ASP A 95 12.61 -25.45 -36.81
C ASP A 95 12.97 -25.19 -35.35
N GLN A 96 14.15 -25.66 -34.91
CA GLN A 96 14.64 -25.47 -33.55
C GLN A 96 14.85 -23.97 -33.27
N TRP A 97 15.44 -23.21 -34.20
CA TRP A 97 15.61 -21.76 -34.06
C TRP A 97 14.27 -21.01 -34.01
N ALA A 98 13.33 -21.34 -34.89
CA ALA A 98 12.01 -20.75 -34.91
C ALA A 98 11.27 -21.01 -33.59
N LYS A 99 11.42 -22.21 -33.01
CA LYS A 99 10.85 -22.55 -31.71
C LYS A 99 11.50 -21.75 -30.57
N ILE A 100 12.82 -21.53 -30.61
CA ILE A 100 13.52 -20.65 -29.66
C ILE A 100 12.98 -19.22 -29.72
N LEU A 101 12.73 -18.69 -30.93
CA LEU A 101 12.17 -17.34 -31.07
C LEU A 101 10.77 -17.23 -30.46
N GLN A 102 9.89 -18.20 -30.73
CA GLN A 102 8.57 -18.28 -30.11
C GLN A 102 8.65 -18.37 -28.57
N LEU A 103 9.55 -19.21 -28.05
CA LEU A 103 9.77 -19.35 -26.62
C LEU A 103 10.26 -18.04 -25.99
N ARG A 104 11.14 -17.28 -26.66
CA ARG A 104 11.60 -15.97 -26.17
C ARG A 104 10.47 -14.96 -26.02
N GLU A 105 9.58 -14.89 -27.01
CA GLU A 105 8.41 -14.01 -26.95
C GLU A 105 7.48 -14.40 -25.78
N MET A 106 7.16 -15.69 -25.66
CA MET A 106 6.31 -16.17 -24.57
C MET A 106 6.94 -16.00 -23.19
N LEU A 107 8.25 -16.27 -23.04
CA LEU A 107 8.98 -16.03 -21.80
C LEU A 107 8.97 -14.54 -21.43
N SER A 108 9.05 -13.62 -22.39
CA SER A 108 8.92 -12.19 -22.12
C SER A 108 7.56 -11.86 -21.52
N LEU A 109 6.48 -12.36 -22.12
CA LEU A 109 5.11 -12.12 -21.62
C LEU A 109 4.91 -12.72 -20.23
N TYR A 110 5.37 -13.95 -20.00
CA TYR A 110 5.33 -14.61 -18.71
C TYR A 110 6.09 -13.83 -17.63
N ASN A 111 7.35 -13.46 -17.91
CA ASN A 111 8.20 -12.73 -16.97
C ASN A 111 7.58 -11.36 -16.63
N ASP A 112 7.08 -10.64 -17.62
CA ASP A 112 6.39 -9.36 -17.42
C ASP A 112 5.13 -9.52 -16.56
N ALA A 113 4.32 -10.56 -16.83
CA ALA A 113 3.12 -10.84 -16.05
C ALA A 113 3.45 -11.15 -14.58
N VAL A 114 4.47 -11.97 -14.33
CA VAL A 114 4.95 -12.29 -12.98
C VAL A 114 5.48 -11.05 -12.26
N LEU A 115 6.27 -10.21 -12.94
CA LEU A 115 6.79 -8.96 -12.36
C LEU A 115 5.67 -7.98 -12.02
N LYS A 116 4.70 -7.79 -12.93
CA LYS A 116 3.51 -6.95 -12.68
C LYS A 116 2.71 -7.50 -11.50
N GLN A 117 2.50 -8.81 -11.42
CA GLN A 117 1.78 -9.42 -10.31
C GLN A 117 2.54 -9.27 -8.97
N ALA A 118 3.87 -9.40 -8.98
CA ALA A 118 4.71 -9.17 -7.81
C ALA A 118 4.66 -7.71 -7.33
N GLN A 119 4.63 -6.75 -8.27
CA GLN A 119 4.45 -5.33 -7.95
C GLN A 119 3.06 -5.06 -7.38
N LEU A 120 2.00 -5.56 -8.02
CA LEU A 120 0.63 -5.45 -7.52
C LEU A 120 0.46 -6.11 -6.14
N ALA A 121 1.21 -7.18 -5.85
CA ALA A 121 1.20 -7.86 -4.55
C ALA A 121 1.75 -6.97 -3.41
N ARG A 122 2.65 -6.04 -3.72
CA ARG A 122 3.26 -5.11 -2.75
C ARG A 122 2.38 -3.90 -2.44
N LEU A 123 1.38 -3.61 -3.27
CA LEU A 123 0.45 -2.50 -3.02
C LEU A 123 -0.43 -2.81 -1.79
N HIS A 124 -0.78 -1.75 -1.07
CA HIS A 124 -1.50 -1.85 0.19
C HIS A 124 -2.99 -2.12 -0.02
N THR A 125 -3.56 -2.86 0.91
CA THR A 125 -5.02 -2.96 1.07
C THR A 125 -5.54 -1.63 1.61
N PRO A 126 -6.57 -1.03 1.01
CA PRO A 126 -7.12 0.24 1.47
C PRO A 126 -7.74 0.13 2.87
N SER A 127 -7.78 1.26 3.57
CA SER A 127 -8.51 1.38 4.85
C SER A 127 -10.00 1.10 4.64
N GLN A 128 -10.62 0.37 5.58
CA GLN A 128 -12.06 0.13 5.56
C GLN A 128 -12.87 1.44 5.60
N GLN A 129 -12.33 2.47 6.27
CA GLN A 129 -12.98 3.78 6.34
C GLN A 129 -13.05 4.43 4.96
N ASN A 130 -11.95 4.40 4.20
CA ASN A 130 -11.89 4.98 2.84
C ASN A 130 -12.78 4.21 1.87
N VAL A 131 -12.80 2.87 1.96
CA VAL A 131 -13.69 2.03 1.15
C VAL A 131 -15.16 2.35 1.44
N ASN A 132 -15.54 2.44 2.72
CA ASN A 132 -16.91 2.77 3.11
C ASN A 132 -17.29 4.20 2.71
N PHE A 133 -16.37 5.15 2.82
CA PHE A 133 -16.56 6.51 2.34
C PHE A 133 -16.82 6.52 0.84
N LEU A 134 -15.96 5.88 0.04
CA LEU A 134 -16.09 5.81 -1.41
C LEU A 134 -17.42 5.18 -1.83
N ARG A 135 -17.84 4.09 -1.19
CA ARG A 135 -19.17 3.48 -1.40
C ARG A 135 -20.29 4.48 -1.13
N SER A 136 -20.24 5.19 0.00
CA SER A 136 -21.25 6.19 0.35
C SER A 136 -21.24 7.40 -0.60
N TRP A 137 -20.07 7.78 -1.11
CA TRP A 137 -19.90 8.85 -2.07
C TRP A 137 -20.60 8.51 -3.39
N PHE A 138 -20.50 7.25 -3.85
CA PHE A 138 -21.22 6.78 -5.03
C PHE A 138 -22.75 6.91 -4.88
N GLU A 139 -23.30 6.70 -3.69
CA GLU A 139 -24.76 6.70 -3.44
C GLU A 139 -25.35 8.10 -3.20
N ARG A 140 -24.55 9.04 -2.68
CA ARG A 140 -25.04 10.35 -2.25
C ARG A 140 -25.44 11.24 -3.45
N PRO A 141 -26.67 11.80 -3.48
CA PRO A 141 -27.15 12.62 -4.61
C PRO A 141 -26.35 13.90 -4.87
N GLN A 142 -25.73 14.47 -3.83
CA GLN A 142 -24.90 15.67 -3.95
C GLN A 142 -23.43 15.36 -4.31
N MET A 143 -23.07 14.08 -4.39
CA MET A 143 -21.71 13.60 -4.69
C MET A 143 -21.75 12.78 -5.98
N GLY A 144 -21.46 11.48 -5.93
CA GLY A 144 -21.41 10.62 -7.11
C GLY A 144 -22.76 10.46 -7.79
N ASN A 145 -23.86 10.37 -7.04
CA ASN A 145 -25.22 10.14 -7.56
C ASN A 145 -25.31 8.97 -8.57
N PHE A 146 -24.73 7.82 -8.23
CA PHE A 146 -24.64 6.63 -9.08
C PHE A 146 -24.05 6.92 -10.48
N PRO A 147 -22.80 7.40 -10.56
CA PRO A 147 -22.17 7.81 -11.81
C PRO A 147 -21.92 6.63 -12.75
N LEU A 148 -21.79 5.40 -12.23
CA LEU A 148 -21.51 4.20 -13.00
C LEU A 148 -22.76 3.33 -13.13
N LEU A 149 -23.14 3.02 -14.38
CA LEU A 149 -24.33 2.23 -14.69
C LEU A 149 -24.02 0.77 -15.06
N GLY A 150 -22.76 0.49 -15.41
CA GLY A 150 -22.33 -0.82 -15.91
C GLY A 150 -22.07 -1.87 -14.82
N LEU A 151 -21.48 -3.00 -15.22
CA LEU A 151 -21.04 -4.07 -14.32
C LEU A 151 -19.96 -3.60 -13.33
N ASP A 152 -19.24 -2.55 -13.68
CA ASP A 152 -18.21 -1.91 -12.88
C ASP A 152 -18.79 -1.13 -11.69
N ARG A 153 -20.10 -0.83 -11.66
CA ARG A 153 -20.74 -0.20 -10.50
C ARG A 153 -20.57 -1.01 -9.21
N VAL A 154 -20.45 -2.33 -9.32
CA VAL A 154 -20.27 -3.26 -8.19
C VAL A 154 -18.79 -3.57 -7.90
N ALA A 155 -17.85 -2.85 -8.54
CA ALA A 155 -16.43 -3.12 -8.38
C ALA A 155 -15.94 -2.88 -6.94
N TRP A 156 -16.62 -2.04 -6.17
CA TRP A 156 -16.28 -1.74 -4.77
C TRP A 156 -17.17 -2.44 -3.74
N ASP A 157 -18.07 -3.33 -4.15
CA ASP A 157 -18.97 -4.07 -3.24
C ASP A 157 -18.19 -4.87 -2.18
N SER A 158 -18.86 -5.17 -1.07
CA SER A 158 -18.30 -5.96 0.04
C SER A 158 -17.80 -7.35 -0.39
N ILE A 159 -18.36 -7.91 -1.46
CA ILE A 159 -17.93 -9.19 -2.07
C ILE A 159 -16.48 -9.10 -2.55
N HIS A 160 -16.05 -7.93 -3.03
CA HIS A 160 -14.73 -7.70 -3.63
C HIS A 160 -13.72 -7.07 -2.66
N GLU A 161 -14.08 -6.88 -1.39
CA GLU A 161 -13.30 -6.10 -0.42
C GLU A 161 -11.85 -6.59 -0.26
N LYS A 162 -11.63 -7.91 -0.30
CA LYS A 162 -10.27 -8.53 -0.22
C LYS A 162 -9.45 -8.38 -1.51
N ASP A 163 -10.10 -8.02 -2.61
CA ASP A 163 -9.52 -7.84 -3.94
C ASP A 163 -9.31 -6.35 -4.28
N LEU A 164 -9.61 -5.43 -3.35
CA LEU A 164 -9.31 -4.01 -3.51
C LEU A 164 -7.84 -3.72 -3.19
N LEU A 165 -7.27 -2.76 -3.90
CA LEU A 165 -5.95 -2.19 -3.65
C LEU A 165 -6.03 -0.66 -3.70
N SER A 166 -5.13 0.00 -2.98
CA SER A 166 -4.87 1.43 -3.12
C SER A 166 -3.74 1.64 -4.11
N ILE A 167 -3.93 2.49 -5.12
CA ILE A 167 -2.91 2.82 -6.12
C ILE A 167 -1.74 3.55 -5.45
N GLN A 168 -2.04 4.46 -4.53
CA GLN A 168 -1.03 5.08 -3.69
C GLN A 168 -0.71 4.17 -2.51
N ALA A 169 0.56 3.86 -2.35
CA ALA A 169 1.05 3.37 -1.07
C ALA A 169 0.98 4.55 -0.09
N THR A 170 -0.12 4.68 0.65
CA THR A 170 -0.11 5.44 1.91
C THR A 170 1.02 4.84 2.74
N GLY A 171 2.17 5.53 2.77
CA GLY A 171 3.43 4.95 3.21
C GLY A 171 3.23 4.34 4.59
N CYS A 172 3.59 3.05 4.73
CA CYS A 172 3.54 2.25 5.95
C CYS A 172 3.10 3.07 7.17
N THR A 173 1.79 3.18 7.40
CA THR A 173 1.30 3.67 8.69
C THR A 173 1.72 2.61 9.69
N ASP A 174 2.76 2.91 10.47
CA ASP A 174 3.26 2.04 11.53
C ASP A 174 2.08 1.51 12.37
N PRO A 175 2.19 0.33 13.00
CA PRO A 175 1.10 -0.25 13.79
C PRO A 175 0.47 0.75 14.79
N LEU A 176 1.27 1.69 15.31
CA LEU A 176 0.76 2.81 16.09
C LEU A 176 -0.04 3.82 15.29
N THR A 177 0.45 4.27 14.14
CA THR A 177 -0.28 5.22 13.29
C THR A 177 -1.64 4.67 12.95
N ARG A 178 -1.75 3.35 12.69
CA ARG A 178 -3.04 2.68 12.52
C ARG A 178 -3.91 2.68 13.79
N ILE A 179 -3.35 2.38 14.96
CA ILE A 179 -4.09 2.45 16.23
C ILE A 179 -4.54 3.89 16.54
N VAL A 180 -3.70 4.88 16.25
CA VAL A 180 -3.97 6.29 16.47
C VAL A 180 -5.05 6.77 15.49
N LEU A 181 -4.92 6.46 14.21
CA LEU A 181 -5.88 6.84 13.16
C LEU A 181 -7.24 6.16 13.37
N GLU A 182 -7.26 4.87 13.69
CA GLU A 182 -8.51 4.09 13.84
C GLU A 182 -9.19 4.27 15.20
N LYS A 183 -8.45 4.53 16.30
CA LYS A 183 -9.04 4.62 17.65
C LYS A 183 -8.88 5.96 18.33
N VAL A 184 -7.73 6.63 18.20
CA VAL A 184 -7.44 7.87 18.95
C VAL A 184 -8.05 9.09 18.27
N ILE A 185 -7.95 9.19 16.95
CA ILE A 185 -8.55 10.29 16.17
C ILE A 185 -10.08 10.33 16.29
N PRO A 186 -10.84 9.22 16.13
CA PRO A 186 -12.28 9.27 16.34
C PRO A 186 -12.66 9.55 17.80
N LEU A 187 -11.87 9.11 18.77
CA LEU A 187 -12.08 9.46 20.19
C LEU A 187 -11.78 10.95 20.45
N TYR A 188 -10.73 11.49 19.84
CA TYR A 188 -10.38 12.90 19.90
C TYR A 188 -11.43 13.78 19.22
N HIS A 189 -11.91 13.39 18.04
CA HIS A 189 -13.01 14.09 17.37
C HIS A 189 -14.31 14.05 18.17
N ARG A 190 -14.60 12.94 18.85
CA ARG A 190 -15.76 12.83 19.74
C ARG A 190 -15.64 13.71 21.00
N VAL A 191 -14.43 14.03 21.45
CA VAL A 191 -14.19 14.78 22.71
C VAL A 191 -13.87 16.26 22.47
N ILE A 192 -13.19 16.62 21.37
CA ILE A 192 -12.67 17.97 21.08
C ILE A 192 -13.21 18.53 19.74
N GLY A 193 -13.67 17.65 18.84
CA GLY A 193 -13.98 17.99 17.44
C GLY A 193 -15.18 18.89 17.17
N GLU A 194 -15.97 19.26 18.19
CA GLU A 194 -17.05 20.25 18.01
C GLU A 194 -16.54 21.70 17.89
N ARG A 195 -15.32 22.01 18.36
CA ARG A 195 -14.82 23.40 18.44
C ARG A 195 -13.83 23.82 17.35
N VAL A 196 -13.35 22.89 16.53
CA VAL A 196 -12.38 23.14 15.46
C VAL A 196 -13.00 22.73 14.13
N LYS A 197 -14.07 23.43 13.73
CA LYS A 197 -14.68 23.31 12.40
C LYS A 197 -14.48 24.63 11.66
N THR A 198 -13.62 24.61 10.64
CA THR A 198 -13.64 25.61 9.57
C THR A 198 -14.27 24.94 8.35
N PRO A 199 -15.48 25.36 7.92
CA PRO A 199 -16.13 24.79 6.75
C PRO A 199 -15.41 25.22 5.47
N ASN A 200 -15.09 24.26 4.60
CA ASN A 200 -14.64 24.54 3.23
C ASN A 200 -15.89 24.79 2.36
N PRO A 201 -15.96 25.84 1.52
CA PRO A 201 -17.21 26.22 0.83
C PRO A 201 -17.67 25.26 -0.27
N SER A 202 -16.78 24.43 -0.81
CA SER A 202 -17.08 23.64 -2.02
C SER A 202 -17.56 22.21 -1.76
N GLU A 203 -17.22 21.61 -0.61
CA GLU A 203 -17.63 20.24 -0.26
C GLU A 203 -17.81 20.09 1.27
N PRO A 204 -19.03 20.22 1.80
CA PRO A 204 -19.28 20.36 3.25
C PRO A 204 -19.06 19.10 4.08
N ASP A 205 -18.76 17.95 3.45
CA ASP A 205 -18.71 16.64 4.13
C ASP A 205 -17.44 15.82 3.85
N LEU A 206 -16.43 16.43 3.22
CA LEU A 206 -15.12 15.82 3.00
C LEU A 206 -14.06 16.50 3.87
N PHE A 207 -13.69 15.86 4.98
CA PHE A 207 -12.62 16.34 5.85
C PHE A 207 -11.27 15.85 5.31
N THR A 208 -10.60 16.68 4.53
CA THR A 208 -9.21 16.44 4.14
C THR A 208 -8.30 16.78 5.32
N TYR A 209 -7.85 15.76 6.03
CA TYR A 209 -6.71 15.91 6.93
C TYR A 209 -5.43 15.81 6.10
N ASP A 210 -4.56 16.80 6.24
CA ASP A 210 -3.23 16.76 5.65
C ASP A 210 -2.43 15.66 6.37
N ASP A 211 -2.48 14.44 5.82
CA ASP A 211 -1.93 13.20 6.38
C ASP A 211 -0.47 13.36 6.83
N SER A 212 0.29 14.20 6.12
CA SER A 212 1.68 14.50 6.42
C SER A 212 1.85 15.27 7.75
N ARG A 213 0.99 16.27 7.99
CA ARG A 213 1.03 17.09 9.22
C ARG A 213 0.45 16.35 10.40
N LEU A 214 -0.60 15.57 10.16
CA LEU A 214 -1.21 14.72 11.17
C LEU A 214 -0.25 13.62 11.60
N ALA A 215 0.40 12.94 10.64
CA ALA A 215 1.45 11.97 10.93
C ALA A 215 2.58 12.62 11.72
N ALA A 216 3.11 13.77 11.28
CA ALA A 216 4.17 14.48 11.99
C ALA A 216 3.79 14.85 13.43
N ALA A 217 2.55 15.33 13.66
CA ALA A 217 2.04 15.64 15.00
C ALA A 217 1.93 14.38 15.87
N VAL A 218 1.42 13.28 15.32
CA VAL A 218 1.31 11.99 16.01
C VAL A 218 2.69 11.43 16.37
N TYR A 219 3.64 11.43 15.42
CA TYR A 219 5.02 11.02 15.68
C TYR A 219 5.68 11.91 16.74
N GLY A 220 5.46 13.22 16.68
CA GLY A 220 5.97 14.18 17.67
C GLY A 220 5.44 13.89 19.08
N ILE A 221 4.13 13.77 19.25
CA ILE A 221 3.50 13.48 20.55
C ILE A 221 3.95 12.12 21.07
N SER A 222 3.99 11.10 20.21
CA SER A 222 4.42 9.75 20.61
C SER A 222 5.89 9.72 21.06
N THR A 223 6.76 10.51 20.42
CA THR A 223 8.16 10.68 20.82
C THR A 223 8.30 11.38 22.17
N VAL A 224 7.48 12.40 22.44
CA VAL A 224 7.46 13.09 23.74
C VAL A 224 6.96 12.15 24.85
N ILE A 225 5.92 11.36 24.59
CA ILE A 225 5.43 10.38 25.57
C ILE A 225 6.49 9.29 25.83
N ALA A 226 7.15 8.80 24.78
CA ALA A 226 8.21 7.79 24.91
C ALA A 226 9.43 8.30 25.69
N SER A 227 9.77 9.59 25.62
CA SER A 227 10.88 10.18 26.36
C SER A 227 10.55 10.52 27.82
N VAL A 228 9.29 10.84 28.12
CA VAL A 228 8.82 11.10 29.50
C VAL A 228 8.61 9.81 30.28
N LEU A 229 8.26 8.70 29.61
CA LEU A 229 7.98 7.41 30.25
C LEU A 229 9.13 6.86 31.12
N PRO A 230 10.41 6.91 30.70
CA PRO A 230 11.54 6.55 31.56
C PRO A 230 11.64 7.39 32.83
N ILE A 231 11.39 8.70 32.73
CA ILE A 231 11.46 9.62 33.87
C ILE A 231 10.32 9.31 34.85
N PHE A 232 9.12 9.09 34.33
CA PHE A 232 7.96 8.69 35.11
C PHE A 232 8.18 7.37 35.86
N SER A 233 8.82 6.38 35.22
CA SER A 233 9.17 5.10 35.85
C SER A 233 10.03 5.28 37.10
N VAL A 234 11.08 6.11 37.01
CA VAL A 234 11.98 6.37 38.15
C VAL A 234 11.23 7.05 39.30
N VAL A 235 10.41 8.06 39.00
CA VAL A 235 9.61 8.76 40.01
C VAL A 235 8.60 7.83 40.67
N ALA A 236 7.89 7.00 39.91
CA ALA A 236 6.94 6.04 40.45
C ALA A 236 7.63 5.01 41.38
N LEU A 237 8.81 4.50 40.99
CA LEU A 237 9.62 3.58 41.79
C LEU A 237 10.19 4.20 43.09
N TYR A 238 10.29 5.54 43.14
CA TYR A 238 10.71 6.26 44.34
C TYR A 238 9.64 6.27 45.44
N TYR A 239 8.36 6.42 45.07
CA TYR A 239 7.26 6.50 46.05
C TYR A 239 6.79 5.14 46.58
N VAL A 240 7.01 4.05 45.83
CA VAL A 240 6.57 2.70 46.24
C VAL A 240 7.55 2.13 47.27
N LYS A 241 7.05 1.79 48.46
CA LYS A 241 7.86 1.23 49.56
C LYS A 241 7.98 -0.30 49.59
N SER A 242 7.10 -1.02 48.90
CA SER A 242 7.09 -2.49 48.91
C SER A 242 8.03 -3.08 47.84
N ASN A 243 9.02 -3.85 48.26
CA ASN A 243 10.03 -4.43 47.37
C ASN A 243 9.45 -5.33 46.27
N GLY A 244 8.41 -6.12 46.59
CA GLY A 244 7.74 -6.97 45.60
C GLY A 244 7.01 -6.16 44.53
N ILE A 245 6.33 -5.07 44.93
CA ILE A 245 5.63 -4.19 43.99
C ILE A 245 6.62 -3.43 43.11
N ARG A 246 7.76 -2.98 43.67
CA ARG A 246 8.82 -2.29 42.91
C ARG A 246 9.43 -3.19 41.82
N LEU A 247 9.66 -4.46 42.13
CA LEU A 247 10.16 -5.43 41.15
C LEU A 247 9.15 -5.62 40.00
N GLY A 248 7.87 -5.83 40.35
CA GLY A 248 6.80 -5.96 39.36
C GLY A 248 6.65 -4.72 38.47
N LEU A 249 6.69 -3.52 39.07
CA LEU A 249 6.58 -2.25 38.34
C LEU A 249 7.74 -2.06 37.36
N THR A 250 8.96 -2.44 37.74
CA THR A 250 10.15 -2.38 36.86
C THR A 250 9.96 -3.24 35.61
N VAL A 251 9.45 -4.46 35.76
CA VAL A 251 9.18 -5.35 34.61
C VAL A 251 8.13 -4.73 33.69
N VAL A 252 7.04 -4.20 34.26
CA VAL A 252 5.96 -3.55 33.49
C VAL A 252 6.49 -2.32 32.75
N PHE A 253 7.27 -1.46 33.40
CA PHE A 253 7.82 -0.26 32.75
C PHE A 253 8.86 -0.61 31.67
N CYS A 254 9.71 -1.60 31.88
CA CYS A 254 10.64 -2.08 30.85
C CYS A 254 9.90 -2.61 29.62
N ALA A 255 8.84 -3.42 29.83
CA ALA A 255 8.01 -3.91 28.74
C ALA A 255 7.30 -2.78 27.99
N THR A 256 6.75 -1.80 28.73
CA THR A 256 6.05 -0.65 28.14
C THR A 256 7.01 0.25 27.36
N PHE A 257 8.22 0.48 27.87
CA PHE A 257 9.27 1.24 27.19
C PHE A 257 9.75 0.56 25.90
N ALA A 258 10.00 -0.75 25.94
CA ALA A 258 10.38 -1.51 24.75
C ALA A 258 9.26 -1.47 23.69
N LEU A 259 7.99 -1.60 24.12
CA LEU A 259 6.85 -1.46 23.24
C LEU A 259 6.80 -0.08 22.61
N ALA A 260 6.98 0.99 23.39
CA ALA A 260 7.03 2.37 22.90
C ALA A 260 8.15 2.60 21.89
N LEU A 261 9.36 2.08 22.13
CA LEU A 261 10.49 2.21 21.19
C LEU A 261 10.22 1.53 19.85
N VAL A 262 9.74 0.27 19.86
CA VAL A 262 9.36 -0.46 18.62
C VAL A 262 8.31 0.30 17.83
N SER A 263 7.46 1.00 18.56
CA SER A 263 6.25 1.62 18.07
C SER A 263 6.50 3.03 17.51
N VAL A 264 7.45 3.78 18.07
CA VAL A 264 7.78 5.16 17.70
C VAL A 264 8.98 5.24 16.78
N THR A 265 9.91 4.28 16.86
CA THR A 265 11.19 4.34 16.16
C THR A 265 11.33 3.21 15.14
N LYS A 266 12.01 3.49 14.03
CA LYS A 266 12.48 2.46 13.08
C LYS A 266 13.78 1.80 13.57
N ALA A 267 13.94 1.64 14.89
CA ALA A 267 15.14 1.11 15.49
C ALA A 267 15.29 -0.40 15.16
N ARG A 268 16.53 -0.82 14.94
CA ARG A 268 16.83 -2.25 14.76
C ARG A 268 16.61 -2.99 16.07
N LYS A 269 16.28 -4.28 16.00
CA LYS A 269 16.06 -5.12 17.19
C LYS A 269 17.20 -5.00 18.21
N VAL A 270 18.45 -4.95 17.73
CA VAL A 270 19.65 -4.79 18.57
C VAL A 270 19.66 -3.46 19.35
N GLU A 271 19.24 -2.37 18.73
CA GLU A 271 19.17 -1.04 19.35
C GLU A 271 18.10 -1.00 20.45
N ILE A 272 16.96 -1.66 20.20
CA ILE A 272 15.88 -1.79 21.19
C ILE A 272 16.34 -2.60 22.41
N PHE A 273 17.06 -3.71 22.20
CA PHE A 273 17.60 -4.50 23.31
C PHE A 273 18.62 -3.71 24.13
N ALA A 274 19.53 -2.98 23.48
CA ALA A 274 20.51 -2.15 24.16
C ALA A 274 19.84 -1.04 25.00
N ALA A 275 18.88 -0.32 24.42
CA ALA A 275 18.15 0.74 25.12
C ALA A 275 17.32 0.19 26.30
N THR A 276 16.66 -0.96 26.11
CA THR A 276 15.87 -1.61 27.17
C THR A 276 16.76 -2.14 28.30
N ALA A 277 17.93 -2.70 27.99
CA ALA A 277 18.90 -3.15 28.98
C ALA A 277 19.47 -1.98 29.79
N ALA A 278 19.82 -0.86 29.14
CA ALA A 278 20.26 0.35 29.81
C ALA A 278 19.18 0.91 30.75
N PHE A 279 17.94 0.99 30.28
CA PHE A 279 16.80 1.42 31.09
C PHE A 279 16.54 0.50 32.30
N ALA A 280 16.60 -0.81 32.09
CA ALA A 280 16.47 -1.80 33.16
C ALA A 280 17.58 -1.64 34.21
N ALA A 281 18.83 -1.44 33.79
CA ALA A 281 19.95 -1.21 34.70
C ALA A 281 19.72 0.04 35.58
N VAL A 282 19.24 1.13 35.00
CA VAL A 282 18.90 2.36 35.75
C VAL A 282 17.80 2.08 36.78
N ASN A 283 16.71 1.42 36.40
CA ASN A 283 15.63 1.08 37.33
C ASN A 283 16.11 0.16 38.47
N VAL A 284 17.01 -0.79 38.20
CA VAL A 284 17.59 -1.68 39.21
C VAL A 284 18.47 -0.92 40.20
N VAL A 285 19.25 0.08 39.76
CA VAL A 285 20.03 0.92 40.68
C VAL A 285 19.11 1.66 41.66
N PHE A 286 18.00 2.23 41.16
CA PHE A 286 17.02 2.89 42.02
C PHE A 286 16.25 1.91 42.91
N LEU A 287 16.03 0.68 42.44
CA LEU A 287 15.52 -0.40 43.28
C LEU A 287 16.43 -0.60 44.49
N THR A 288 17.73 -0.81 44.27
CA THR A 288 18.73 -1.10 45.29
C THR A 288 18.99 0.06 46.26
N ASN A 289 19.00 1.30 45.79
CA ASN A 289 19.28 2.47 46.64
C ASN A 289 18.14 2.87 47.60
N ASN A 290 16.94 2.31 47.44
CA ASN A 290 15.76 2.62 48.25
C ASN A 290 15.29 1.40 49.07
N ILE A 291 16.16 0.39 49.22
CA ILE A 291 15.99 -0.77 50.13
C ILE A 291 16.73 -0.49 51.42
#